data_AF-A0A7D5Z1H8-F1
#
_entry.id   AF-A0A7D5Z1H8-F1
#
_cell.length_a   1.000
_cell.length_b   1.000
_cell.length_c   1.000
_cell.angle_alpha   90.00
_cell.angle_beta   90.00
_cell.angle_gamma   90.00
#
_symmetry.space_group_name_H-M   'P 1'
#
loop_
_entity.id
_entity.type
_entity.pdbx_description
1 polymer ?
#
loop_
_entity_poly.entity_id
_entity_poly.type
_entity_poly.pdbx_seq_one_letter_code
_entity_poly.pdbx_strand_id
1 'polypeptide(L)'
;MLELFMHLAIENPVQIIVEQLALKNILVDRYSIGAGVIFENHPSAISDVALGDDNRVPASPTPARPRSTFSQKLRPDQICVYRHVNEAASMEERNLLFIEEYKAPQKLTTAHIRAGLRQEMDILEDIVNNPNVPKKEEDAQGHYEYWAKRLTAAAITQTYHYMIEGGVSYGILTNGEATVFLKVDWNSPDTVLYHVAEPKEEAPFQSELISCTAVSQWLSFILLALNERDQERVRNQGMRESVKSRLQKWNCDDDNEILRNMTPSTASSSTPKTPYKPSTYGNIDRTPEVFRSNPKPPVGANRPAREAARRRSPSSSDDEAEEDSPGSPSPSVRRTRSRGRATRGRAARGRQNTSQQRGAASSENSTRGEQYCTQKCLIGLVNGDFLDTRCPNVSRHMGAGRAPSGMKAKAYHPVNHATWLELLREQWEKSLDDGITNLNISGASGALFRVTMLRYGYTFIGKGTPAPLIKYLRHEAAVYKRLQDMQGTSIPVFLGTVDLRPMNKIYYYDHRVYIVHVTFFSWGGRTLSSLELPGGLDKRLTDGACQAIRAMHSKGVIHNDIRDPNMLYNPDTKRIMIIDFDRASIVEAPRRSRTQPDNDPMKKRQDRMYWSCNAEVQATKYILSSVGGRPVE
;
A
#
# COMPACT_ATOMS: atom_id res chain seq x y z
N MET A 1 13.40 12.20 21.85
CA MET A 1 12.95 13.53 22.32
C MET A 1 12.16 14.25 21.25
N LEU A 2 12.74 14.58 20.08
CA LEU A 2 11.98 15.15 18.95
C LEU A 2 10.76 14.29 18.59
N GLU A 3 10.98 13.01 18.27
CA GLU A 3 9.93 12.00 18.05
C GLU A 3 8.79 12.05 19.09
N LEU A 4 9.11 11.96 20.38
CA LEU A 4 8.12 12.05 21.47
C LEU A 4 7.37 13.39 21.51
N PHE A 5 8.03 14.51 21.16
CA PHE A 5 7.38 15.81 21.05
C PHE A 5 6.41 15.84 19.86
N MET A 6 6.84 15.39 18.68
CA MET A 6 6.00 15.29 17.49
C MET A 6 4.77 14.43 17.74
N HIS A 7 4.98 13.25 18.34
CA HIS A 7 3.93 12.30 18.67
C HIS A 7 2.87 12.91 19.60
N LEU A 8 3.29 13.57 20.69
CA LEU A 8 2.36 14.13 21.68
C LEU A 8 1.72 15.46 21.26
N ALA A 9 2.46 16.33 20.54
CA ALA A 9 2.01 17.69 20.22
C ALA A 9 1.30 17.81 18.86
N ILE A 10 1.55 16.88 17.94
CA ILE A 10 1.11 16.97 16.54
C ILE A 10 0.41 15.68 16.10
N GLU A 11 1.09 14.53 16.10
CA GLU A 11 0.55 13.28 15.53
C GLU A 11 -0.75 12.84 16.22
N ASN A 12 -0.74 12.67 17.56
CA ASN A 12 -1.92 12.24 18.31
C ASN A 12 -3.11 13.21 18.19
N PRO A 13 -2.96 14.54 18.39
CA PRO A 13 -4.03 15.50 18.13
C PRO A 13 -4.60 15.41 16.70
N VAL A 14 -3.74 15.27 15.69
CA VAL A 14 -4.15 15.16 14.29
C VAL A 14 -4.88 13.84 14.01
N GLN A 15 -4.39 12.72 14.51
CA GLN A 15 -5.04 11.40 14.38
C GLN A 15 -6.43 11.43 15.02
N ILE A 16 -6.55 11.89 16.27
CA ILE A 16 -7.85 12.01 16.97
C ILE A 16 -8.83 12.88 16.18
N ILE A 17 -8.36 13.98 15.57
CA ILE A 17 -9.23 14.79 14.71
C ILE A 17 -9.65 14.00 13.47
N VAL A 18 -8.74 13.31 12.77
CA VAL A 18 -9.07 12.52 11.57
C VAL A 18 -10.05 11.38 11.89
N GLU A 19 -9.92 10.69 13.02
CA GLU A 19 -10.89 9.70 13.51
C GLU A 19 -12.28 10.34 13.71
N GLN A 20 -12.34 11.52 14.35
CA GLN A 20 -13.58 12.29 14.52
C GLN A 20 -14.13 12.94 13.21
N LEU A 21 -13.37 12.87 12.11
CA LEU A 21 -13.84 13.19 10.75
C LEU A 21 -14.28 11.94 9.98
N ALA A 22 -13.66 10.78 10.23
CA ALA A 22 -14.06 9.48 9.68
C ALA A 22 -15.47 9.08 10.14
N LEU A 23 -15.84 9.38 11.40
CA LEU A 23 -17.20 9.23 11.92
C LEU A 23 -18.26 10.15 11.27
N LYS A 24 -17.91 10.98 10.28
CA LYS A 24 -18.80 11.97 9.63
C LYS A 24 -18.88 11.73 8.13
N ASN A 25 -19.80 10.84 7.72
CA ASN A 25 -20.04 10.37 6.34
C ASN A 25 -19.84 11.42 5.22
N ILE A 26 -20.33 12.65 5.42
CA ILE A 26 -20.24 13.77 4.45
C ILE A 26 -18.78 14.08 4.04
N LEU A 27 -17.82 13.89 4.95
CA LEU A 27 -16.41 14.15 4.71
C LEU A 27 -15.65 12.91 4.24
N VAL A 28 -16.11 11.72 4.61
CA VAL A 28 -15.58 10.44 4.12
C VAL A 28 -15.72 10.33 2.60
N ASP A 29 -16.90 10.60 2.05
CA ASP A 29 -17.15 10.55 0.60
C ASP A 29 -16.39 11.65 -0.18
N ARG A 30 -16.19 12.82 0.44
CA ARG A 30 -15.51 13.96 -0.19
C ARG A 30 -14.00 13.74 -0.28
N TYR A 31 -13.38 13.42 0.85
CA TYR A 31 -11.92 13.34 1.01
C TYR A 31 -11.38 11.91 0.95
N SER A 32 -12.22 10.89 0.84
CA SER A 32 -11.81 9.47 0.88
C SER A 32 -10.98 9.14 2.13
N ILE A 33 -11.50 9.51 3.31
CA ILE A 33 -10.78 9.30 4.59
C ILE A 33 -10.60 7.81 4.89
N GLY A 34 -11.60 6.97 4.59
CA GLY A 34 -11.61 5.57 5.06
C GLY A 34 -11.80 5.49 6.57
N ALA A 35 -11.17 4.50 7.21
CA ALA A 35 -11.21 4.29 8.65
C ALA A 35 -10.14 5.12 9.42
N GLY A 36 -9.52 6.12 8.78
CA GLY A 36 -8.58 7.05 9.40
C GLY A 36 -7.14 6.95 8.89
N VAL A 37 -6.21 7.51 9.66
CA VAL A 37 -4.76 7.51 9.37
C VAL A 37 -3.97 7.04 10.58
N ILE A 38 -2.78 6.49 10.35
CA ILE A 38 -1.83 6.06 11.39
C ILE A 38 -0.42 6.53 11.03
N PHE A 39 0.31 6.98 12.06
CA PHE A 39 1.74 7.33 12.00
C PHE A 39 2.55 6.11 12.48
N GLU A 40 3.51 5.63 11.70
CA GLU A 40 4.22 4.38 11.98
C GLU A 40 5.74 4.49 11.72
N ASN A 41 6.52 4.36 12.80
CA ASN A 41 7.99 4.60 12.81
C ASN A 41 8.80 3.30 12.51
N HIS A 42 8.10 2.15 12.46
CA HIS A 42 8.67 0.83 12.24
C HIS A 42 8.00 0.21 10.99
N PRO A 43 8.54 0.43 9.78
CA PRO A 43 7.83 0.17 8.52
C PRO A 43 7.76 -1.33 8.18
N SER A 44 6.74 -1.99 8.75
CA SER A 44 6.46 -3.43 8.65
C SER A 44 7.48 -4.38 9.30
N ALA A 45 6.97 -5.49 9.83
CA ALA A 45 7.77 -6.58 10.41
C ALA A 45 8.70 -7.32 9.41
N ILE A 46 8.66 -6.96 8.11
CA ILE A 46 9.63 -7.42 7.11
C ILE A 46 10.91 -6.57 7.17
N SER A 47 10.78 -5.26 7.43
CA SER A 47 11.89 -4.31 7.40
C SER A 47 12.85 -4.52 8.57
N ASP A 48 12.34 -4.72 9.80
CA ASP A 48 13.18 -4.96 11.00
C ASP A 48 14.15 -6.15 10.81
N VAL A 49 13.64 -7.27 10.28
CA VAL A 49 14.42 -8.49 10.03
C VAL A 49 15.32 -8.35 8.80
N ALA A 50 14.99 -7.46 7.86
CA ALA A 50 15.84 -7.14 6.71
C ALA A 50 16.98 -6.17 7.07
N LEU A 51 16.76 -5.21 7.96
CA LEU A 51 17.75 -4.25 8.44
C LEU A 51 18.73 -4.86 9.47
N GLY A 52 18.44 -6.07 9.95
CA GLY A 52 19.42 -6.96 10.57
C GLY A 52 19.33 -7.08 12.08
N ASP A 53 18.22 -6.68 12.71
CA ASP A 53 17.96 -6.92 14.14
C ASP A 53 17.51 -8.37 14.37
N ASP A 54 18.38 -9.33 14.01
CA ASP A 54 18.12 -10.78 14.05
C ASP A 54 18.22 -11.31 15.49
N ASN A 55 17.36 -10.79 16.38
CA ASN A 55 17.15 -11.17 17.80
C ASN A 55 16.70 -12.63 18.01
N ARG A 56 16.92 -13.50 17.01
CA ARG A 56 16.48 -14.89 16.91
C ARG A 56 17.61 -15.90 17.14
N VAL A 57 18.82 -15.43 17.51
CA VAL A 57 20.00 -16.26 17.78
C VAL A 57 20.66 -15.85 19.12
N PRO A 58 20.81 -16.74 20.10
CA PRO A 58 21.62 -16.48 21.29
C PRO A 58 23.07 -16.20 20.93
N ALA A 59 23.63 -15.11 21.46
CA ALA A 59 24.93 -14.59 21.03
C ALA A 59 26.09 -15.60 21.21
N SER A 60 27.03 -15.59 20.26
CA SER A 60 28.30 -16.31 20.34
C SER A 60 29.38 -15.49 19.62
N PRO A 61 30.49 -15.08 20.28
CA PRO A 61 31.45 -14.14 19.72
C PRO A 61 32.47 -14.82 18.80
N THR A 62 32.62 -14.33 17.57
CA THR A 62 33.75 -14.64 16.66
C THR A 62 33.94 -13.47 15.66
N PRO A 63 35.14 -13.30 15.04
CA PRO A 63 35.60 -11.97 14.63
C PRO A 63 35.04 -11.41 13.31
N ALA A 64 35.32 -10.12 13.11
CA ALA A 64 34.85 -9.31 11.98
C ALA A 64 35.13 -9.93 10.60
N ARG A 65 34.09 -9.95 9.76
CA ARG A 65 34.17 -10.14 8.31
C ARG A 65 34.01 -8.78 7.58
N PRO A 66 34.52 -8.64 6.34
CA PRO A 66 34.55 -7.36 5.65
C PRO A 66 33.15 -6.78 5.40
N ARG A 67 33.05 -5.44 5.44
CA ARG A 67 31.82 -4.68 5.22
C ARG A 67 31.20 -5.02 3.86
N SER A 68 29.95 -5.46 3.85
CA SER A 68 29.10 -5.39 2.66
C SER A 68 28.64 -3.95 2.42
N THR A 69 28.44 -3.57 1.16
CA THR A 69 28.02 -2.23 0.73
C THR A 69 26.54 -1.90 1.00
N PHE A 70 25.86 -2.70 1.82
CA PHE A 70 24.44 -2.57 2.15
C PHE A 70 24.20 -2.34 3.66
N SER A 71 25.14 -1.68 4.35
CA SER A 71 24.98 -1.33 5.77
C SER A 71 24.02 -0.15 5.99
N GLN A 72 22.76 -0.32 5.60
CA GLN A 72 21.66 0.56 6.05
C GLN A 72 21.38 0.30 7.53
N LYS A 73 22.27 0.78 8.42
CA LYS A 73 21.90 0.95 9.83
C LYS A 73 20.69 1.88 9.91
N LEU A 74 19.78 1.58 10.83
CA LEU A 74 18.61 2.40 11.15
C LEU A 74 19.03 3.88 11.29
N ARG A 75 18.42 4.77 10.50
CA ARG A 75 18.34 6.20 10.82
C ARG A 75 17.05 6.35 11.63
N PRO A 76 17.07 6.70 12.93
CA PRO A 76 15.88 6.87 13.79
C PRO A 76 15.06 8.13 13.46
N ASP A 77 15.01 8.48 12.18
CA ASP A 77 14.74 9.81 11.65
C ASP A 77 13.48 9.77 10.76
N GLN A 78 12.66 8.71 10.75
CA GLN A 78 11.67 8.43 9.68
C GLN A 78 10.35 7.84 10.18
N ILE A 79 9.24 8.40 9.70
CA ILE A 79 7.87 7.98 9.96
C ILE A 79 7.15 7.78 8.61
N CYS A 80 6.31 6.76 8.52
CA CYS A 80 5.42 6.56 7.39
C CYS A 80 3.98 6.81 7.84
N VAL A 81 3.24 7.62 7.07
CA VAL A 81 1.83 7.89 7.36
C VAL A 81 0.99 7.05 6.41
N TYR A 82 0.16 6.17 6.98
CA TYR A 82 -0.71 5.26 6.23
C TYR A 82 -2.17 5.63 6.43
N ARG A 83 -2.98 5.37 5.40
CA ARG A 83 -4.45 5.38 5.46
C ARG A 83 -4.96 3.97 5.79
N HIS A 84 -5.90 3.87 6.72
CA HIS A 84 -6.63 2.63 7.03
C HIS A 84 -7.85 2.50 6.10
N VAL A 85 -7.99 1.35 5.42
CA VAL A 85 -9.10 1.14 4.46
C VAL A 85 -10.38 0.67 5.16
N ASN A 86 -10.26 -0.25 6.12
CA ASN A 86 -11.36 -0.89 6.85
C ASN A 86 -11.08 -0.94 8.37
N GLU A 87 -12.16 -1.05 9.17
CA GLU A 87 -12.10 -1.25 10.64
C GLU A 87 -12.06 -2.74 11.02
N ALA A 88 -12.74 -3.60 10.26
CA ALA A 88 -12.91 -5.03 10.56
C ALA A 88 -11.83 -5.94 9.93
N ALA A 89 -10.83 -5.35 9.26
CA ALA A 89 -9.66 -6.06 8.75
C ALA A 89 -8.50 -5.96 9.77
N SER A 90 -7.58 -6.92 9.69
CA SER A 90 -6.29 -6.92 10.41
C SER A 90 -5.42 -5.70 10.04
N MET A 91 -4.19 -5.62 10.54
CA MET A 91 -3.15 -4.65 10.10
C MET A 91 -2.73 -4.80 8.62
N GLU A 92 -3.53 -5.49 7.80
CA GLU A 92 -3.22 -6.03 6.49
C GLU A 92 -3.95 -5.28 5.36
N GLU A 93 -4.53 -4.09 5.60
CA GLU A 93 -5.09 -3.20 4.57
C GLU A 93 -4.75 -1.71 4.83
N ARG A 94 -3.45 -1.41 4.78
CA ARG A 94 -2.89 -0.05 4.91
C ARG A 94 -2.30 0.43 3.58
N ASN A 95 -2.55 1.69 3.22
CA ASN A 95 -1.99 2.33 2.02
C ASN A 95 -1.09 3.51 2.42
N LEU A 96 0.15 3.55 1.93
CA LEU A 96 1.10 4.63 2.23
C LEU A 96 0.64 5.97 1.61
N LEU A 97 0.43 6.96 2.47
CA LEU A 97 -0.12 8.27 2.12
C LEU A 97 1.00 9.27 1.77
N PHE A 98 1.97 9.42 2.68
CA PHE A 98 3.21 10.19 2.50
C PHE A 98 4.34 9.69 3.41
N ILE A 99 5.57 10.14 3.13
CA ILE A 99 6.75 9.94 3.98
C ILE A 99 6.97 11.18 4.86
N GLU A 100 7.35 10.97 6.12
CA GLU A 100 7.70 12.03 7.07
C GLU A 100 9.11 11.79 7.64
N GLU A 101 9.99 12.80 7.58
CA GLU A 101 11.40 12.70 7.97
C GLU A 101 11.78 13.76 9.02
N TYR A 102 12.37 13.28 10.12
CA TYR A 102 12.73 14.04 11.31
C TYR A 102 14.24 14.27 11.36
N LYS A 103 14.64 15.53 11.23
CA LYS A 103 16.02 15.94 11.46
C LYS A 103 16.10 16.60 12.83
N ALA A 104 16.89 16.02 13.73
CA ALA A 104 17.14 16.61 15.05
C ALA A 104 17.62 18.08 14.90
N PRO A 105 17.17 19.03 15.74
CA PRO A 105 17.46 20.46 15.55
C PRO A 105 18.95 20.80 15.44
N GLN A 106 19.83 20.06 16.14
CA GLN A 106 21.28 20.24 16.05
C GLN A 106 21.91 19.71 14.74
N LYS A 107 21.18 18.90 13.95
CA LYS A 107 21.56 18.53 12.58
C LYS A 107 21.02 19.56 11.59
N LEU A 108 19.71 19.85 11.61
CA LEU A 108 19.05 20.77 10.69
C LEU A 108 18.33 21.87 11.48
N THR A 109 19.04 22.98 11.72
CA THR A 109 18.46 24.12 12.43
C THR A 109 17.44 24.85 11.53
N THR A 110 16.49 25.52 12.16
CA THR A 110 15.54 26.42 11.50
C THR A 110 16.27 27.52 10.70
N ALA A 111 17.44 27.97 11.17
CA ALA A 111 18.30 28.89 10.43
C ALA A 111 18.91 28.27 9.15
N HIS A 112 19.25 26.98 9.13
CA HIS A 112 19.68 26.28 7.91
C HIS A 112 18.55 26.24 6.88
N ILE A 113 17.33 25.90 7.30
CA ILE A 113 16.14 25.85 6.45
C ILE A 113 15.84 27.24 5.84
N ARG A 114 15.81 28.29 6.67
CA ARG A 114 15.61 29.70 6.25
C ARG A 114 16.72 30.24 5.33
N ALA A 115 17.94 29.70 5.39
CA ALA A 115 19.03 30.08 4.48
C ALA A 115 19.01 29.26 3.17
N GLY A 116 18.65 27.98 3.25
CA GLY A 116 18.55 27.08 2.11
C GLY A 116 17.38 27.40 1.17
N LEU A 117 16.18 27.62 1.72
CA LEU A 117 14.92 27.66 0.97
C LEU A 117 14.38 29.06 0.67
N ARG A 118 15.28 30.03 0.41
CA ARG A 118 14.89 31.41 0.10
C ARG A 118 14.31 31.60 -1.31
N GLN A 119 14.63 30.70 -2.22
CA GLN A 119 14.37 30.81 -3.65
C GLN A 119 14.38 29.41 -4.30
N GLU A 120 13.94 29.36 -5.56
CA GLU A 120 14.21 28.23 -6.46
C GLU A 120 15.73 27.94 -6.55
N MET A 121 16.06 26.65 -6.67
CA MET A 121 17.42 26.12 -6.62
C MET A 121 17.52 24.90 -7.54
N ASP A 122 18.49 24.89 -8.44
CA ASP A 122 18.88 23.69 -9.17
C ASP A 122 19.87 22.92 -8.31
N ILE A 123 19.46 21.80 -7.71
CA ILE A 123 20.33 21.02 -6.83
C ILE A 123 21.55 20.47 -7.58
N LEU A 124 21.43 20.19 -8.89
CA LEU A 124 22.56 19.72 -9.68
C LEU A 124 23.57 20.85 -9.91
N GLU A 125 23.13 22.00 -10.42
CA GLU A 125 24.04 23.09 -10.81
C GLU A 125 24.46 23.98 -9.63
N ASP A 126 23.54 24.39 -8.74
CA ASP A 126 23.84 25.28 -7.62
C ASP A 126 24.63 24.59 -6.50
N ILE A 127 24.52 23.26 -6.37
CA ILE A 127 25.03 22.51 -5.20
C ILE A 127 26.01 21.40 -5.58
N VAL A 128 25.67 20.50 -6.52
CA VAL A 128 26.50 19.32 -6.84
C VAL A 128 27.67 19.68 -7.75
N ASN A 129 27.43 20.43 -8.82
CA ASN A 129 28.43 20.79 -9.84
C ASN A 129 29.12 22.14 -9.59
N ASN A 130 28.68 22.90 -8.57
CA ASN A 130 29.12 24.27 -8.33
C ASN A 130 30.64 24.38 -8.10
N PRO A 131 31.40 25.06 -8.99
CA PRO A 131 32.85 25.17 -8.87
C PRO A 131 33.31 26.27 -7.91
N ASN A 132 32.39 27.16 -7.49
CA ASN A 132 32.68 28.42 -6.81
C ASN A 132 32.21 28.40 -5.36
N VAL A 133 32.67 27.43 -4.56
CA VAL A 133 32.43 27.41 -3.11
C VAL A 133 33.06 28.66 -2.47
N PRO A 134 32.28 29.56 -1.82
CA PRO A 134 32.84 30.78 -1.22
C PRO A 134 33.84 30.43 -0.11
N LYS A 135 34.99 31.12 -0.06
CA LYS A 135 35.94 30.95 1.04
C LYS A 135 35.46 31.68 2.29
N LYS A 136 35.63 31.06 3.45
CA LYS A 136 35.16 31.56 4.75
C LYS A 136 35.88 32.85 5.18
N GLU A 137 37.09 33.03 4.68
CA GLU A 137 37.99 34.16 4.88
C GLU A 137 37.65 35.36 3.96
N GLU A 138 36.94 35.10 2.86
CA GLU A 138 36.60 36.10 1.83
C GLU A 138 35.14 36.56 1.96
N ASP A 139 34.21 35.61 2.16
CA ASP A 139 32.81 35.88 2.48
C ASP A 139 32.27 34.81 3.45
N ALA A 140 32.32 35.11 4.75
CA ALA A 140 31.79 34.24 5.79
C ALA A 140 30.27 34.04 5.71
N GLN A 141 29.51 35.00 5.16
CA GLN A 141 28.05 34.92 5.06
C GLN A 141 27.66 34.04 3.87
N GLY A 142 28.21 34.30 2.68
CA GLY A 142 28.01 33.46 1.50
C GLY A 142 28.53 32.04 1.70
N HIS A 143 29.63 31.85 2.44
CA HIS A 143 30.09 30.51 2.85
C HIS A 143 29.04 29.78 3.71
N TYR A 144 28.50 30.43 4.76
CA TYR A 144 27.42 29.85 5.57
C TYR A 144 26.18 29.54 4.73
N GLU A 145 25.75 30.46 3.85
CA GLU A 145 24.56 30.26 3.02
C GLU A 145 24.75 29.15 1.98
N TYR A 146 25.92 29.00 1.37
CA TYR A 146 26.24 27.87 0.50
C TYR A 146 26.11 26.53 1.23
N TRP A 147 26.75 26.39 2.40
CA TRP A 147 26.70 25.13 3.14
C TRP A 147 25.32 24.84 3.76
N ALA A 148 24.56 25.88 4.14
CA ALA A 148 23.18 25.74 4.59
C ALA A 148 22.24 25.31 3.45
N LYS A 149 22.42 25.84 2.24
CA LYS A 149 21.77 25.36 1.01
C LYS A 149 22.13 23.88 0.76
N ARG A 150 23.42 23.51 0.77
CA ARG A 150 23.87 22.11 0.57
C ARG A 150 23.25 21.16 1.59
N LEU A 151 23.22 21.52 2.86
CA LEU A 151 22.62 20.71 3.92
C LEU A 151 21.10 20.53 3.75
N THR A 152 20.38 21.61 3.42
CA THR A 152 18.92 21.55 3.26
C THR A 152 18.53 20.82 1.97
N ALA A 153 19.29 21.01 0.88
CA ALA A 153 19.15 20.25 -0.35
C ALA A 153 19.42 18.76 -0.13
N ALA A 154 20.43 18.39 0.66
CA ALA A 154 20.71 16.99 1.02
C ALA A 154 19.55 16.36 1.79
N ALA A 155 18.98 17.08 2.78
CA ALA A 155 17.83 16.62 3.55
C ALA A 155 16.58 16.43 2.66
N ILE A 156 16.26 17.39 1.79
CA ILE A 156 15.12 17.29 0.87
C ILE A 156 15.35 16.18 -0.16
N THR A 157 16.55 16.04 -0.73
CA THR A 157 16.90 14.96 -1.67
C THR A 157 16.70 13.59 -1.02
N GLN A 158 17.02 13.46 0.27
CA GLN A 158 16.79 12.25 1.04
C GLN A 158 15.29 11.96 1.23
N THR A 159 14.49 12.94 1.65
CA THR A 159 13.03 12.75 1.83
C THR A 159 12.35 12.46 0.49
N TYR A 160 12.71 13.19 -0.57
CA TYR A 160 12.28 12.98 -1.95
C TYR A 160 12.62 11.58 -2.47
N HIS A 161 13.82 11.06 -2.19
CA HIS A 161 14.22 9.70 -2.58
C HIS A 161 13.24 8.65 -2.01
N TYR A 162 12.82 8.79 -0.75
CA TYR A 162 11.81 7.93 -0.15
C TYR A 162 10.41 8.17 -0.73
N MET A 163 10.06 9.41 -1.08
CA MET A 163 8.79 9.69 -1.78
C MET A 163 8.71 8.92 -3.10
N ILE A 164 9.78 8.92 -3.91
CA ILE A 164 9.83 8.16 -5.18
C ILE A 164 9.82 6.64 -4.94
N GLU A 165 10.52 6.12 -3.93
CA GLU A 165 10.52 4.68 -3.63
C GLU A 165 9.18 4.18 -3.06
N GLY A 166 8.56 4.94 -2.16
CA GLY A 166 7.19 4.69 -1.68
C GLY A 166 6.12 4.95 -2.74
N GLY A 167 6.47 5.65 -3.83
CA GLY A 167 5.56 6.05 -4.90
C GLY A 167 4.64 7.20 -4.52
N VAL A 168 4.90 7.93 -3.44
CA VAL A 168 4.00 8.98 -2.92
C VAL A 168 4.27 10.34 -3.55
N SER A 169 3.23 11.15 -3.70
CA SER A 169 3.30 12.51 -4.26
C SER A 169 3.60 13.57 -3.19
N TYR A 170 3.45 13.24 -1.90
CA TYR A 170 3.59 14.16 -0.77
C TYR A 170 4.65 13.65 0.20
N GLY A 171 5.27 14.58 0.94
CA GLY A 171 6.18 14.27 2.03
C GLY A 171 6.34 15.43 3.01
N ILE A 172 6.94 15.16 4.17
CA ILE A 172 7.21 16.15 5.21
C ILE A 172 8.67 16.01 5.67
N LEU A 173 9.36 17.14 5.81
CA LEU A 173 10.67 17.24 6.45
C LEU A 173 10.57 18.24 7.60
N THR A 174 10.82 17.84 8.84
CA THR A 174 10.66 18.72 10.02
C THR A 174 11.76 18.55 11.06
N ASN A 175 11.99 19.61 11.83
CA ASN A 175 12.84 19.60 13.02
C ASN A 175 12.05 19.87 14.32
N GLY A 176 10.72 19.97 14.26
CA GLY A 176 9.82 20.26 15.38
C GLY A 176 9.61 21.76 15.69
N GLU A 177 10.47 22.66 15.20
CA GLU A 177 10.21 24.11 15.20
C GLU A 177 9.62 24.58 13.86
N ALA A 178 10.18 24.06 12.77
CA ALA A 178 9.86 24.39 11.39
C ALA A 178 9.59 23.12 10.58
N THR A 179 8.63 23.21 9.67
CA THR A 179 8.14 22.08 8.87
C THR A 179 8.15 22.46 7.40
N VAL A 180 8.81 21.63 6.59
CA VAL A 180 8.86 21.76 5.13
C VAL A 180 7.94 20.69 4.55
N PHE A 181 6.76 21.13 4.10
CA PHE A 181 5.84 20.30 3.34
C PHE A 181 6.34 20.18 1.89
N LEU A 182 6.38 18.97 1.35
CA LEU A 182 6.90 18.65 0.01
C LEU A 182 5.81 18.07 -0.88
N LYS A 183 5.78 18.48 -2.16
CA LYS A 183 4.96 17.84 -3.21
C LYS A 183 5.77 17.60 -4.48
N VAL A 184 5.62 16.42 -5.07
CA VAL A 184 6.13 16.03 -6.38
C VAL A 184 4.95 15.81 -7.33
N ASP A 185 4.99 16.39 -8.52
CA ASP A 185 4.12 16.00 -9.63
C ASP A 185 4.78 14.86 -10.39
N TRP A 186 4.13 13.71 -10.49
CA TRP A 186 4.68 12.54 -11.18
C TRP A 186 4.76 12.71 -12.71
N ASN A 187 4.15 13.74 -13.28
CA ASN A 187 4.35 14.13 -14.68
C ASN A 187 5.69 14.86 -14.89
N SER A 188 6.14 15.65 -13.90
CA SER A 188 7.41 16.38 -13.88
C SER A 188 8.20 16.08 -12.58
N PRO A 189 8.57 14.82 -12.33
CA PRO A 189 9.07 14.37 -11.03
C PRO A 189 10.49 14.87 -10.72
N ASP A 190 11.16 15.43 -11.71
CA ASP A 190 12.41 16.19 -11.59
C ASP A 190 12.28 17.44 -10.69
N THR A 191 11.07 17.98 -10.51
CA THR A 191 10.81 19.12 -9.61
C THR A 191 10.09 18.69 -8.33
N VAL A 192 10.61 19.16 -7.18
CA VAL A 192 9.91 19.10 -5.88
C VAL A 192 9.47 20.50 -5.45
N LEU A 193 8.16 20.68 -5.30
CA LEU A 193 7.55 21.89 -4.73
C LEU A 193 7.63 21.82 -3.20
N TYR A 194 7.86 22.96 -2.54
CA TYR A 194 7.95 23.03 -1.09
C TYR A 194 7.12 24.19 -0.50
N HIS A 195 6.71 24.03 0.76
CA HIS A 195 6.14 25.08 1.60
C HIS A 195 6.77 24.99 2.99
N VAL A 196 7.48 26.05 3.41
CA VAL A 196 8.04 26.15 4.77
C VAL A 196 6.99 26.80 5.67
N ALA A 197 6.69 26.14 6.79
CA ALA A 197 5.84 26.62 7.85
C ALA A 197 6.62 26.69 9.18
N GLU A 198 6.48 27.80 9.89
CA GLU A 198 7.08 28.10 11.19
C GLU A 198 6.01 28.61 12.19
N PRO A 199 5.10 27.75 12.67
CA PRO A 199 3.86 28.16 13.37
C PRO A 199 4.03 29.16 14.52
N LYS A 200 5.13 29.05 15.28
CA LYS A 200 5.48 29.95 16.39
C LYS A 200 5.78 31.38 15.92
N GLU A 201 6.43 31.50 14.76
CA GLU A 201 6.88 32.77 14.18
C GLU A 201 5.81 33.36 13.24
N GLU A 202 4.86 32.53 12.79
CA GLU A 202 3.69 32.91 11.98
C GLU A 202 2.52 33.47 12.80
N ALA A 203 2.24 32.89 13.96
CA ALA A 203 1.10 33.28 14.81
C ALA A 203 1.01 34.79 15.13
N PRO A 204 2.12 35.57 15.32
CA PRO A 204 2.05 37.01 15.54
C PRO A 204 1.56 37.84 14.34
N PHE A 205 1.57 37.28 13.12
CA PHE A 205 1.23 37.99 11.88
C PHE A 205 -0.17 37.66 11.35
N GLN A 206 -0.97 36.91 12.11
CA GLN A 206 -2.23 36.30 11.65
C GLN A 206 -3.40 36.62 12.59
N SER A 207 -4.55 36.96 12.02
CA SER A 207 -5.80 37.19 12.77
C SER A 207 -6.44 35.90 13.28
N GLU A 208 -6.28 34.81 12.52
CA GLU A 208 -6.91 33.49 12.72
C GLU A 208 -5.85 32.47 13.14
N LEU A 209 -5.42 32.51 14.42
CA LEU A 209 -4.33 31.67 14.94
C LEU A 209 -4.52 30.17 14.66
N ILE A 210 -5.77 29.68 14.68
CA ILE A 210 -6.11 28.27 14.48
C ILE A 210 -5.52 27.76 13.15
N SER A 211 -5.73 28.50 12.06
CA SER A 211 -5.31 28.15 10.70
C SER A 211 -3.79 27.96 10.54
N CYS A 212 -3.01 28.51 11.48
CA CYS A 212 -1.55 28.53 11.44
C CYS A 212 -0.92 27.61 12.49
N THR A 213 -1.71 26.96 13.36
CA THR A 213 -1.19 25.93 14.28
C THR A 213 -0.60 24.75 13.53
N ALA A 214 0.46 24.12 14.07
CA ALA A 214 1.07 22.93 13.48
C ALA A 214 0.03 21.82 13.19
N VAL A 215 -0.86 21.56 14.15
CA VAL A 215 -1.98 20.60 14.05
C VAL A 215 -2.89 20.91 12.86
N SER A 216 -3.32 22.16 12.67
CA SER A 216 -4.18 22.51 11.53
C SER A 216 -3.43 22.49 10.19
N GLN A 217 -2.13 22.80 10.15
CA GLN A 217 -1.32 22.71 8.94
C GLN A 217 -1.08 21.22 8.54
N TRP A 218 -0.72 20.33 9.47
CA TRP A 218 -0.63 18.87 9.23
C TRP A 218 -1.97 18.28 8.78
N LEU A 219 -3.07 18.61 9.48
CA LEU A 219 -4.41 18.10 9.14
C LEU A 219 -4.82 18.52 7.72
N SER A 220 -4.54 19.78 7.34
CA SER A 220 -4.79 20.26 5.97
C SER A 220 -3.96 19.52 4.94
N PHE A 221 -2.69 19.23 5.23
CA PHE A 221 -1.80 18.47 4.36
C PHE A 221 -2.23 17.01 4.19
N ILE A 222 -2.67 16.34 5.26
CA ILE A 222 -3.28 15.01 5.23
C ILE A 222 -4.55 15.01 4.35
N LEU A 223 -5.43 16.00 4.52
CA LEU A 223 -6.65 16.12 3.71
C LEU A 223 -6.36 16.38 2.22
N LEU A 224 -5.27 17.10 1.89
CA LEU A 224 -4.79 17.24 0.51
C LEU A 224 -4.29 15.90 -0.05
N ALA A 225 -3.47 15.16 0.71
CA ALA A 225 -2.94 13.88 0.29
C ALA A 225 -4.05 12.81 0.11
N LEU A 226 -5.06 12.80 0.98
CA LEU A 226 -6.23 11.90 0.90
C LEU A 226 -7.14 12.25 -0.30
N ASN A 227 -7.30 13.54 -0.62
CA ASN A 227 -8.13 14.00 -1.73
C ASN A 227 -7.55 13.72 -3.13
N GLU A 228 -6.26 13.39 -3.24
CA GLU A 228 -5.60 13.15 -4.52
C GLU A 228 -6.01 11.77 -5.09
N ARG A 229 -7.07 11.75 -5.90
CA ARG A 229 -7.75 10.52 -6.38
C ARG A 229 -6.90 9.62 -7.28
N ASP A 230 -5.73 10.07 -7.71
CA ASP A 230 -4.88 9.40 -8.70
C ASP A 230 -3.85 8.41 -8.10
N GLN A 231 -3.85 8.18 -6.77
CA GLN A 231 -2.90 7.26 -6.12
C GLN A 231 -2.87 5.85 -6.73
N GLU A 232 -4.02 5.32 -7.17
CA GLU A 232 -4.12 3.99 -7.80
C GLU A 232 -3.53 3.93 -9.22
N ARG A 233 -3.41 5.08 -9.91
CA ARG A 233 -2.92 5.15 -11.30
C ARG A 233 -1.48 5.59 -11.43
N VAL A 234 -0.99 6.40 -10.50
CA VAL A 234 0.30 7.11 -10.63
C VAL A 234 1.49 6.28 -10.12
N ARG A 235 1.25 5.31 -9.24
CA ARG A 235 2.26 4.81 -8.29
C ARG A 235 2.81 3.41 -8.59
N ASN A 236 2.65 2.93 -9.82
CA ASN A 236 3.01 1.56 -10.23
C ASN A 236 4.53 1.32 -10.27
N GLN A 237 4.96 0.05 -10.23
CA GLN A 237 6.37 -0.34 -10.15
C GLN A 237 7.17 0.15 -11.36
N GLY A 238 6.58 0.05 -12.57
CA GLY A 238 7.20 0.55 -13.80
C GLY A 238 7.48 2.06 -13.78
N MET A 239 6.57 2.88 -13.22
CA MET A 239 6.75 4.32 -13.12
C MET A 239 7.85 4.69 -12.12
N ARG A 240 7.89 4.06 -10.95
CA ARG A 240 8.95 4.29 -9.95
C ARG A 240 10.34 4.04 -10.55
N GLU A 241 10.51 2.94 -11.29
CA GLU A 241 11.80 2.62 -11.92
C GLU A 241 12.11 3.53 -13.12
N SER A 242 11.11 3.96 -13.90
CA SER A 242 11.22 4.97 -14.97
C SER A 242 11.63 6.36 -14.45
N VAL A 243 11.24 6.71 -13.23
CA VAL A 243 11.69 7.93 -12.55
C VAL A 243 13.11 7.72 -12.03
N LYS A 244 13.37 6.67 -11.24
CA LYS A 244 14.70 6.39 -10.66
C LYS A 244 15.83 6.15 -11.66
N SER A 245 15.52 5.75 -12.90
CA SER A 245 16.50 5.53 -13.97
C SER A 245 16.83 6.80 -14.77
N ARG A 246 15.97 7.84 -14.77
CA ARG A 246 16.27 9.14 -15.41
C ARG A 246 17.00 10.11 -14.47
N LEU A 247 16.74 10.01 -13.18
CA LEU A 247 17.27 10.93 -12.17
C LEU A 247 18.77 10.72 -11.94
N GLN A 248 19.49 11.82 -11.77
CA GLN A 248 20.91 11.78 -11.40
C GLN A 248 21.08 11.38 -9.92
N LYS A 249 22.21 10.74 -9.61
CA LYS A 249 22.51 10.23 -8.26
C LYS A 249 23.54 11.11 -7.58
N TRP A 250 23.09 11.96 -6.67
CA TRP A 250 23.99 12.70 -5.79
C TRP A 250 24.52 11.78 -4.68
N ASN A 251 25.80 11.45 -4.76
CA ASN A 251 26.53 10.87 -3.64
C ASN A 251 26.83 11.97 -2.62
N CYS A 252 25.89 12.25 -1.73
CA CYS A 252 26.03 13.29 -0.72
C CYS A 252 27.06 12.92 0.36
N ASP A 253 27.78 13.95 0.83
CA ASP A 253 28.69 13.89 1.98
C ASP A 253 27.90 13.60 3.28
N ASP A 254 28.58 13.22 4.36
CA ASP A 254 27.93 12.98 5.65
C ASP A 254 27.35 14.29 6.23
N ASP A 255 26.13 14.26 6.79
CA ASP A 255 25.49 15.39 7.48
C ASP A 255 26.48 16.13 8.43
N ASN A 256 27.33 15.38 9.13
CA ASN A 256 28.32 15.89 10.09
C ASN A 256 29.55 16.53 9.41
N GLU A 257 29.88 16.14 8.18
CA GLU A 257 30.96 16.73 7.40
C GLU A 257 30.54 18.09 6.83
N ILE A 258 29.31 18.17 6.31
CA ILE A 258 28.67 19.43 5.90
C ILE A 258 28.60 20.42 7.08
N LEU A 259 28.20 19.95 8.27
CA LEU A 259 28.13 20.78 9.49
C LEU A 259 29.49 21.29 10.00
N ARG A 260 30.59 20.55 9.75
CA ARG A 260 31.95 21.00 10.15
C ARG A 260 32.41 22.24 9.40
N ASN A 261 32.01 22.41 8.14
CA ASN A 261 32.34 23.61 7.38
C ASN A 261 31.62 24.86 7.93
N MET A 262 30.34 24.70 8.31
CA MET A 262 29.53 25.76 8.92
C MET A 262 29.93 26.13 10.35
N THR A 263 30.66 25.29 11.09
CA THR A 263 31.00 25.59 12.49
C THR A 263 31.91 26.83 12.55
N PRO A 264 31.62 27.86 13.35
CA PRO A 264 32.53 28.99 13.50
C PRO A 264 33.87 28.54 14.08
N SER A 265 34.97 28.98 13.46
CA SER A 265 36.24 29.09 14.18
C SER A 265 36.01 30.02 15.38
N THR A 266 36.74 29.80 16.49
CA THR A 266 36.39 30.29 17.85
C THR A 266 36.57 31.80 18.10
N ALA A 267 36.22 32.65 17.12
CA ALA A 267 36.40 34.10 17.14
C ALA A 267 35.22 34.91 16.56
N SER A 268 34.07 34.31 16.23
CA SER A 268 32.92 35.04 15.65
C SER A 268 31.55 34.50 16.10
N SER A 269 31.06 35.01 17.22
CA SER A 269 29.73 34.69 17.77
C SER A 269 28.66 35.68 17.31
N SER A 270 28.32 35.66 16.02
CA SER A 270 27.27 36.53 15.46
C SER A 270 26.53 35.88 14.28
N THR A 271 25.57 35.00 14.58
CA THR A 271 24.47 34.76 13.64
C THR A 271 23.64 36.05 13.50
N PRO A 272 23.43 36.59 12.28
CA PRO A 272 22.66 37.81 12.11
C PRO A 272 21.22 37.64 12.60
N LYS A 273 20.86 38.31 13.70
CA LYS A 273 19.48 38.34 14.23
C LYS A 273 18.61 39.33 13.45
N THR A 274 18.52 39.15 12.14
CA THR A 274 17.44 39.78 11.36
C THR A 274 16.11 39.23 11.86
N PRO A 275 15.14 40.06 12.30
CA PRO A 275 13.83 39.57 12.69
C PRO A 275 13.18 38.88 11.50
N TYR A 276 12.84 37.60 11.66
CA TYR A 276 12.23 36.83 10.59
C TYR A 276 10.82 37.35 10.32
N LYS A 277 10.54 37.67 9.06
CA LYS A 277 9.20 37.94 8.57
C LYS A 277 8.80 36.76 7.67
N PRO A 278 7.78 35.97 8.05
CA PRO A 278 7.26 34.91 7.18
C PRO A 278 6.89 35.47 5.80
N SER A 279 7.46 34.91 4.74
CA SER A 279 7.21 35.33 3.35
C SER A 279 5.85 34.83 2.83
N THR A 280 5.31 33.79 3.45
CA THR A 280 4.29 32.90 2.90
C THR A 280 2.84 33.38 3.01
N TYR A 281 2.57 34.56 3.58
CA TYR A 281 1.21 34.98 3.98
C TYR A 281 0.77 36.39 3.56
N GLY A 282 1.58 37.14 2.81
CA GLY A 282 1.28 38.56 2.52
C GLY A 282 0.00 38.81 1.70
N ASN A 283 -0.45 37.84 0.90
CA ASN A 283 -1.46 38.02 -0.16
C ASN A 283 -2.63 37.00 -0.11
N ILE A 284 -2.75 36.19 0.93
CA ILE A 284 -3.74 35.10 1.01
C ILE A 284 -4.64 35.31 2.22
N ASP A 285 -5.91 35.63 1.99
CA ASP A 285 -6.93 35.60 3.03
C ASP A 285 -7.14 34.15 3.50
N ARG A 286 -7.06 33.95 4.82
CA ARG A 286 -7.24 32.65 5.51
C ARG A 286 -8.40 32.69 6.51
N THR A 287 -9.25 33.72 6.47
CA THR A 287 -10.49 33.72 7.25
C THR A 287 -11.32 32.48 6.86
N PRO A 288 -11.78 31.68 7.83
CA PRO A 288 -12.66 30.55 7.53
C PRO A 288 -13.91 31.04 6.83
N GLU A 289 -14.37 30.34 5.79
CA GLU A 289 -15.71 30.57 5.24
C GLU A 289 -16.72 30.30 6.36
N VAL A 290 -17.21 31.38 6.98
CA VAL A 290 -18.24 31.30 8.03
C VAL A 290 -19.53 30.86 7.35
N PHE A 291 -19.73 29.54 7.30
CA PHE A 291 -20.98 28.91 6.93
C PHE A 291 -22.07 29.44 7.86
N ARG A 292 -22.76 30.48 7.41
CA ARG A 292 -23.89 31.08 8.12
C ARG A 292 -24.94 29.99 8.29
N SER A 293 -25.02 29.48 9.51
CA SER A 293 -26.03 28.50 9.90
C SER A 293 -27.40 29.16 9.76
N ASN A 294 -28.05 28.91 8.62
CA ASN A 294 -29.37 29.47 8.31
C ASN A 294 -30.29 29.31 9.52
N PRO A 295 -30.76 30.41 10.14
CA PRO A 295 -31.63 30.32 11.31
C PRO A 295 -32.86 29.48 10.96
N LYS A 296 -33.14 28.45 11.76
CA LYS A 296 -34.38 27.66 11.60
C LYS A 296 -35.56 28.63 11.72
N PRO A 297 -36.50 28.67 10.76
CA PRO A 297 -37.67 29.53 10.88
C PRO A 297 -38.48 29.13 12.13
N PRO A 298 -38.96 30.09 12.94
CA PRO A 298 -39.66 29.79 14.19
C PRO A 298 -40.99 29.09 13.90
N VAL A 299 -41.23 27.97 14.58
CA VAL A 299 -42.42 27.14 14.36
C VAL A 299 -43.60 27.63 15.20
N GLY A 300 -44.55 28.27 14.53
CA GLY A 300 -45.98 28.19 14.88
C GLY A 300 -46.56 29.24 15.85
N ALA A 301 -47.39 30.12 15.31
CA ALA A 301 -48.52 30.72 16.03
C ALA A 301 -49.68 30.95 15.03
N ASN A 302 -50.92 30.61 15.41
CA ASN A 302 -52.07 30.60 14.50
C ASN A 302 -52.85 31.93 14.51
N ARG A 303 -53.22 32.46 13.34
CA ARG A 303 -54.63 32.65 12.90
C ARG A 303 -54.77 33.26 11.48
N PRO A 304 -55.94 33.12 10.82
CA PRO A 304 -56.13 33.50 9.42
C PRO A 304 -56.95 34.79 9.17
N ALA A 305 -56.82 35.30 7.93
CA ALA A 305 -57.77 36.07 7.12
C ALA A 305 -58.30 37.44 7.62
N ARG A 306 -58.04 38.50 6.83
CA ARG A 306 -59.09 39.43 6.37
C ARG A 306 -58.71 40.36 5.18
N GLU A 307 -59.73 40.56 4.36
CA GLU A 307 -60.11 41.65 3.42
C GLU A 307 -59.11 42.72 2.90
N ALA A 308 -59.05 42.75 1.57
CA ALA A 308 -58.66 43.77 0.60
C ALA A 308 -58.73 45.29 0.93
N ALA A 309 -57.70 46.02 0.47
CA ALA A 309 -57.77 47.36 -0.13
C ALA A 309 -56.58 47.55 -1.11
N ARG A 310 -56.76 47.65 -2.43
CA ARG A 310 -57.03 48.88 -3.21
C ARG A 310 -56.17 50.11 -2.84
N ARG A 311 -55.16 50.41 -3.68
CA ARG A 311 -54.97 51.72 -4.37
C ARG A 311 -53.96 51.59 -5.52
N ARG A 312 -54.17 52.37 -6.59
CA ARG A 312 -53.36 52.49 -7.83
C ARG A 312 -53.07 53.99 -8.08
N SER A 313 -52.30 54.26 -9.14
CA SER A 313 -52.23 55.48 -9.97
C SER A 313 -50.97 56.34 -9.79
N PRO A 314 -50.58 57.18 -10.79
CA PRO A 314 -50.93 57.22 -12.24
C PRO A 314 -49.74 56.72 -13.11
N SER A 315 -49.80 56.27 -14.38
CA SER A 315 -50.60 56.53 -15.61
C SER A 315 -50.14 57.71 -16.48
N SER A 316 -49.53 57.37 -17.63
CA SER A 316 -49.14 58.20 -18.80
C SER A 316 -48.71 57.20 -19.90
N SER A 317 -49.02 57.32 -21.20
CA SER A 317 -49.86 58.27 -21.95
C SER A 317 -50.31 57.60 -23.28
N ASP A 318 -51.46 58.04 -23.81
CA ASP A 318 -52.00 57.98 -25.19
C ASP A 318 -52.17 56.61 -25.92
N ASP A 319 -53.43 56.21 -26.10
CA ASP A 319 -54.20 56.11 -27.38
C ASP A 319 -53.48 55.59 -28.66
N GLU A 320 -54.05 54.76 -29.56
CA GLU A 320 -55.36 54.08 -29.77
C GLU A 320 -55.19 53.08 -30.98
N ALA A 321 -56.09 52.20 -31.50
CA ALA A 321 -57.50 51.81 -31.31
C ALA A 321 -57.77 50.35 -31.82
N GLU A 322 -59.05 50.00 -32.04
CA GLU A 322 -59.74 49.05 -32.98
C GLU A 322 -58.93 48.19 -34.00
N GLU A 323 -59.32 47.00 -34.47
CA GLU A 323 -60.64 46.31 -34.64
C GLU A 323 -60.42 44.76 -34.81
N ASP A 324 -61.44 43.93 -35.09
CA ASP A 324 -62.19 43.09 -34.13
C ASP A 324 -62.45 41.63 -34.59
N SER A 325 -62.23 40.66 -33.69
CA SER A 325 -62.84 39.32 -33.54
C SER A 325 -63.06 38.35 -34.76
N PRO A 326 -64.23 37.66 -34.93
CA PRO A 326 -64.31 36.17 -34.82
C PRO A 326 -64.74 35.45 -36.13
N GLY A 327 -64.83 34.11 -36.28
CA GLY A 327 -64.67 32.95 -35.39
C GLY A 327 -65.72 31.85 -35.71
N SER A 328 -65.57 30.61 -35.19
CA SER A 328 -66.58 29.50 -35.22
C SER A 328 -66.66 28.63 -36.53
N PRO A 329 -67.43 27.50 -36.62
CA PRO A 329 -66.85 26.18 -36.30
C PRO A 329 -67.25 24.94 -37.17
N SER A 330 -66.49 23.82 -37.00
CA SER A 330 -66.96 22.40 -37.11
C SER A 330 -67.41 21.82 -38.48
N PRO A 331 -67.63 20.48 -38.65
CA PRO A 331 -67.02 19.29 -38.02
C PRO A 331 -66.66 18.09 -38.97
N SER A 332 -66.03 17.05 -38.41
CA SER A 332 -66.23 15.59 -38.67
C SER A 332 -65.63 14.80 -39.89
N VAL A 333 -64.75 13.83 -39.54
CA VAL A 333 -64.84 12.36 -39.84
C VAL A 333 -64.38 11.72 -41.20
N ARG A 334 -63.36 10.83 -41.08
CA ARG A 334 -63.02 9.58 -41.85
C ARG A 334 -62.24 9.57 -43.20
N ARG A 335 -61.06 8.93 -43.11
CA ARG A 335 -60.52 7.77 -43.90
C ARG A 335 -59.69 7.92 -45.21
N THR A 336 -58.42 7.46 -45.07
CA THR A 336 -57.63 6.52 -45.91
C THR A 336 -56.90 6.90 -47.22
N ARG A 337 -55.56 6.79 -47.10
CA ARG A 337 -54.58 6.03 -47.95
C ARG A 337 -53.97 6.61 -49.24
N SER A 338 -52.62 6.68 -49.19
CA SER A 338 -51.63 6.46 -50.29
C SER A 338 -51.37 7.65 -51.26
N ARG A 339 -50.23 7.75 -51.98
CA ARG A 339 -49.12 6.79 -52.22
C ARG A 339 -47.79 7.46 -52.71
N GLY A 340 -46.67 7.24 -52.02
CA GLY A 340 -45.28 7.36 -52.55
C GLY A 340 -44.71 8.79 -52.82
N ARG A 341 -43.43 8.98 -53.19
CA ARG A 341 -42.21 8.11 -53.14
C ARG A 341 -40.92 8.91 -53.40
N ALA A 342 -39.84 8.64 -52.62
CA ALA A 342 -38.43 9.06 -52.84
C ALA A 342 -38.14 10.58 -52.68
N THR A 343 -36.90 11.08 -52.50
CA THR A 343 -35.53 10.51 -52.70
C THR A 343 -34.63 10.56 -51.44
N ARG A 344 -33.33 10.24 -51.59
CA ARG A 344 -32.32 10.08 -50.52
C ARG A 344 -31.38 11.29 -50.44
N GLY A 345 -30.94 11.69 -49.23
CA GLY A 345 -29.81 12.61 -49.01
C GLY A 345 -29.27 12.50 -47.58
N ARG A 346 -27.96 12.29 -47.41
CA ARG A 346 -27.31 12.08 -46.09
C ARG A 346 -27.05 13.41 -45.36
N ALA A 347 -27.28 13.42 -44.04
CA ALA A 347 -26.55 14.27 -43.09
C ALA A 347 -26.38 13.50 -41.77
N ALA A 348 -25.23 13.64 -41.12
CA ALA A 348 -24.95 12.96 -39.85
C ALA A 348 -25.47 13.76 -38.65
N ARG A 349 -25.93 13.07 -37.60
CA ARG A 349 -26.16 13.64 -36.26
C ARG A 349 -25.46 12.77 -35.23
N GLY A 350 -24.64 13.38 -34.39
CA GLY A 350 -24.06 12.71 -33.23
C GLY A 350 -25.12 12.43 -32.16
N ARG A 351 -24.77 11.60 -31.17
CA ARG A 351 -25.59 11.42 -29.97
C ARG A 351 -24.70 11.18 -28.76
N GLN A 352 -24.75 12.10 -27.80
CA GLN A 352 -24.21 11.88 -26.45
C GLN A 352 -25.03 10.76 -25.80
N ASN A 353 -24.36 9.81 -25.14
CA ASN A 353 -25.03 8.82 -24.28
C ASN A 353 -24.77 9.17 -22.82
N THR A 354 -25.84 9.55 -22.11
CA THR A 354 -25.80 9.90 -20.69
C THR A 354 -25.67 8.65 -19.83
N SER A 355 -24.59 8.54 -19.06
CA SER A 355 -24.44 7.51 -18.03
C SER A 355 -25.33 7.82 -16.83
N GLN A 356 -26.51 7.20 -16.75
CA GLN A 356 -27.36 7.29 -15.56
C GLN A 356 -26.76 6.47 -14.41
N GLN A 357 -26.56 7.13 -13.27
CA GLN A 357 -26.24 6.48 -12.00
C GLN A 357 -27.40 5.56 -11.57
N ARG A 358 -27.08 4.46 -10.87
CA ARG A 358 -28.02 3.75 -10.01
C ARG A 358 -27.35 3.53 -8.64
N GLY A 359 -28.13 3.77 -7.60
CA GLY A 359 -27.63 3.87 -6.22
C GLY A 359 -27.24 2.53 -5.59
N ALA A 360 -26.69 2.62 -4.39
CA ALA A 360 -26.21 1.49 -3.61
C ALA A 360 -27.32 0.49 -3.26
N ALA A 361 -27.01 -0.80 -3.41
CA ALA A 361 -27.76 -1.91 -2.85
C ALA A 361 -26.81 -3.11 -2.66
N SER A 362 -26.84 -3.72 -1.47
CA SER A 362 -26.36 -5.08 -1.13
C SER A 362 -24.96 -5.52 -1.61
N SER A 363 -24.05 -5.73 -0.65
CA SER A 363 -22.77 -6.41 -0.87
C SER A 363 -22.95 -7.89 -1.22
N GLU A 364 -23.14 -8.21 -2.50
CA GLU A 364 -23.14 -9.62 -2.96
C GLU A 364 -22.65 -9.83 -4.42
N ASN A 365 -22.06 -8.79 -5.05
CA ASN A 365 -21.79 -8.79 -6.50
C ASN A 365 -20.32 -8.62 -6.91
N SER A 366 -19.39 -9.21 -6.16
CA SER A 366 -17.95 -9.34 -6.51
C SER A 366 -17.69 -10.34 -7.66
N THR A 367 -18.64 -10.47 -8.59
CA THR A 367 -18.87 -11.67 -9.42
C THR A 367 -18.16 -11.65 -10.77
N ARG A 368 -16.83 -11.42 -10.79
CA ARG A 368 -15.92 -11.82 -11.90
C ARG A 368 -14.41 -11.59 -11.68
N GLY A 369 -13.98 -10.98 -10.57
CA GLY A 369 -12.61 -10.50 -10.33
C GLY A 369 -11.52 -11.56 -10.06
N GLU A 370 -11.37 -12.54 -10.96
CA GLU A 370 -10.33 -13.59 -11.00
C GLU A 370 -10.20 -14.48 -9.73
N GLN A 371 -10.81 -15.67 -9.81
CA GLN A 371 -10.66 -16.75 -8.83
C GLN A 371 -9.33 -17.49 -9.01
N TYR A 372 -8.81 -18.08 -7.93
CA TYR A 372 -7.60 -18.90 -7.97
C TYR A 372 -7.81 -20.22 -8.72
N CYS A 373 -6.73 -20.75 -9.31
CA CYS A 373 -6.73 -22.06 -9.94
C CYS A 373 -6.76 -23.18 -8.90
N THR A 374 -7.52 -24.24 -9.16
CA THR A 374 -7.68 -25.33 -8.20
C THR A 374 -6.37 -26.06 -7.95
N GLN A 375 -6.22 -26.56 -6.72
CA GLN A 375 -5.10 -27.40 -6.26
C GLN A 375 -4.74 -28.51 -7.26
N LYS A 376 -5.77 -29.20 -7.78
CA LYS A 376 -5.63 -30.28 -8.77
C LYS A 376 -5.15 -29.79 -10.15
N CYS A 377 -5.56 -28.60 -10.58
CA CYS A 377 -5.07 -28.00 -11.83
C CYS A 377 -3.58 -27.63 -11.70
N LEU A 378 -3.19 -27.06 -10.56
CA LEU A 378 -1.82 -26.59 -10.34
C LEU A 378 -0.81 -27.72 -10.11
N ILE A 379 -1.18 -28.81 -9.41
CA ILE A 379 -0.31 -30.01 -9.36
C ILE A 379 -0.22 -30.69 -10.72
N GLY A 380 -1.30 -30.66 -11.51
CA GLY A 380 -1.30 -31.20 -12.87
C GLY A 380 -0.35 -30.47 -13.81
N LEU A 381 -0.27 -29.14 -13.72
CA LEU A 381 0.73 -28.33 -14.42
C LEU A 381 2.18 -28.70 -14.05
N VAL A 382 2.44 -28.96 -12.75
CA VAL A 382 3.77 -29.33 -12.25
C VAL A 382 4.18 -30.72 -12.74
N ASN A 383 3.26 -31.68 -12.73
CA ASN A 383 3.52 -33.07 -13.13
C ASN A 383 3.47 -33.31 -14.66
N GLY A 384 2.77 -32.46 -15.42
CA GLY A 384 2.44 -32.72 -16.82
C GLY A 384 1.16 -33.55 -17.03
N ASP A 385 0.26 -33.59 -16.04
CA ASP A 385 -1.02 -34.28 -16.08
C ASP A 385 -2.11 -33.48 -16.85
N PHE A 386 -3.37 -33.90 -16.68
CA PHE A 386 -4.56 -33.28 -17.26
C PHE A 386 -5.08 -32.10 -16.44
N LEU A 387 -5.67 -31.12 -17.14
CA LEU A 387 -6.41 -29.99 -16.55
C LEU A 387 -7.55 -30.47 -15.65
N ASP A 388 -7.75 -29.83 -14.49
CA ASP A 388 -8.96 -30.02 -13.69
C ASP A 388 -10.12 -29.24 -14.34
N THR A 389 -11.13 -29.95 -14.85
CA THR A 389 -12.32 -29.36 -15.50
C THR A 389 -13.16 -28.51 -14.55
N ARG A 390 -12.89 -28.56 -13.24
CA ARG A 390 -13.50 -27.72 -12.20
C ARG A 390 -12.71 -26.44 -11.90
N CYS A 391 -11.54 -26.25 -12.50
CA CYS A 391 -10.76 -25.03 -12.33
C CYS A 391 -11.52 -23.84 -12.94
N PRO A 392 -11.77 -22.74 -12.20
CA PRO A 392 -12.55 -21.62 -12.71
C PRO A 392 -11.90 -20.95 -13.93
N ASN A 393 -10.58 -21.06 -14.06
CA ASN A 393 -9.81 -20.47 -15.15
C ASN A 393 -9.52 -21.46 -16.29
N VAL A 394 -10.08 -22.68 -16.28
CA VAL A 394 -9.80 -23.74 -17.28
C VAL A 394 -10.03 -23.30 -18.72
N SER A 395 -11.01 -22.41 -18.94
CA SER A 395 -11.29 -21.81 -20.25
C SER A 395 -10.17 -20.91 -20.77
N ARG A 396 -9.40 -20.26 -19.88
CA ARG A 396 -8.23 -19.44 -20.23
C ARG A 396 -6.98 -20.29 -20.46
N HIS A 397 -6.87 -21.43 -19.78
CA HIS A 397 -5.73 -22.33 -19.93
C HIS A 397 -5.60 -22.87 -21.37
N MET A 398 -6.70 -23.01 -22.11
CA MET A 398 -6.70 -23.42 -23.52
C MET A 398 -6.30 -22.30 -24.51
N GLY A 399 -6.12 -21.06 -24.02
CA GLY A 399 -5.85 -19.88 -24.85
C GLY A 399 -6.98 -19.54 -25.83
N ALA A 400 -6.65 -18.88 -26.93
CA ALA A 400 -7.59 -18.59 -28.03
C ALA A 400 -7.87 -19.80 -28.96
N GLY A 401 -7.38 -20.99 -28.60
CA GLY A 401 -7.67 -22.23 -29.34
C GLY A 401 -9.15 -22.59 -29.19
N ARG A 402 -9.80 -23.02 -30.29
CA ARG A 402 -11.18 -23.51 -30.23
C ARG A 402 -11.25 -24.71 -29.28
N ALA A 403 -12.06 -24.61 -28.22
CA ALA A 403 -12.41 -25.78 -27.43
C ALA A 403 -13.03 -26.85 -28.36
N PRO A 404 -12.50 -28.09 -28.39
CA PRO A 404 -13.05 -29.13 -29.25
C PRO A 404 -14.52 -29.41 -28.92
N SER A 405 -15.39 -29.26 -29.91
CA SER A 405 -16.85 -29.44 -29.77
C SER A 405 -17.18 -30.90 -29.43
N GLY A 406 -17.34 -31.20 -28.14
CA GLY A 406 -17.57 -32.56 -27.63
C GLY A 406 -16.58 -32.94 -26.54
N MET A 407 -16.66 -32.28 -25.38
CA MET A 407 -15.68 -32.41 -24.30
C MET A 407 -15.81 -33.73 -23.54
N LYS A 408 -15.28 -34.82 -24.10
CA LYS A 408 -15.06 -36.13 -23.43
C LYS A 408 -13.59 -36.59 -23.43
N ALA A 409 -12.69 -35.92 -24.15
CA ALA A 409 -11.26 -36.13 -24.02
C ALA A 409 -10.71 -35.34 -22.82
N LYS A 410 -9.80 -35.94 -22.04
CA LYS A 410 -9.06 -35.22 -21.00
C LYS A 410 -8.04 -34.30 -21.69
N ALA A 411 -8.12 -32.99 -21.48
CA ALA A 411 -7.15 -32.04 -22.03
C ALA A 411 -5.91 -31.91 -21.12
N TYR A 412 -4.73 -31.91 -21.72
CA TYR A 412 -3.46 -31.59 -21.05
C TYR A 412 -3.26 -30.08 -20.96
N HIS A 413 -2.34 -29.64 -20.10
CA HIS A 413 -1.86 -28.25 -20.09
C HIS A 413 -1.10 -27.96 -21.41
N PRO A 414 -1.23 -26.76 -22.01
CA PRO A 414 -0.57 -26.43 -23.29
C PRO A 414 0.94 -26.15 -23.15
N VAL A 415 1.43 -26.06 -21.92
CA VAL A 415 2.83 -25.85 -21.55
C VAL A 415 3.18 -26.77 -20.39
N ASN A 416 4.41 -27.27 -20.37
CA ASN A 416 4.97 -27.95 -19.20
C ASN A 416 5.40 -26.92 -18.12
N HIS A 417 5.73 -27.41 -16.92
CA HIS A 417 6.13 -26.58 -15.79
C HIS A 417 7.34 -25.65 -16.06
N ALA A 418 8.37 -26.12 -16.77
CA ALA A 418 9.56 -25.33 -17.05
C ALA A 418 9.25 -24.17 -18.01
N THR A 419 8.57 -24.46 -19.12
CA THR A 419 8.10 -23.45 -20.09
C THR A 419 7.11 -22.47 -19.44
N TRP A 420 6.26 -22.94 -18.52
CA TRP A 420 5.37 -22.05 -17.75
C TRP A 420 6.15 -21.07 -16.86
N LEU A 421 7.19 -21.54 -16.14
CA LEU A 421 8.01 -20.70 -15.26
C LEU A 421 8.88 -19.71 -16.05
N GLU A 422 9.32 -20.10 -17.24
CA GLU A 422 10.02 -19.22 -18.19
C GLU A 422 9.10 -18.13 -18.75
N LEU A 423 7.89 -18.47 -19.17
CA LEU A 423 6.90 -17.48 -19.62
C LEU A 423 6.40 -16.56 -18.49
N LEU A 424 6.38 -17.03 -17.24
CA LEU A 424 6.14 -16.19 -16.07
C LEU A 424 7.31 -15.22 -15.84
N ARG A 425 8.56 -15.69 -16.00
CA ARG A 425 9.76 -14.84 -15.95
C ARG A 425 9.70 -13.74 -17.03
N GLU A 426 9.37 -14.09 -18.27
CA GLU A 426 9.16 -13.12 -19.35
C GLU A 426 8.08 -12.07 -19.06
N GLN A 427 7.01 -12.43 -18.35
CA GLN A 427 5.97 -11.47 -17.95
C GLN A 427 6.55 -10.45 -16.97
N TRP A 428 7.32 -10.92 -15.98
CA TRP A 428 7.93 -10.07 -14.93
C TRP A 428 9.09 -9.22 -15.47
N GLU A 429 9.84 -9.74 -16.45
CA GLU A 429 10.83 -9.01 -17.26
C GLU A 429 10.20 -7.80 -17.98
N LYS A 430 8.93 -7.92 -18.41
CA LYS A 430 8.18 -6.82 -19.04
C LYS A 430 7.58 -5.88 -17.98
N SER A 431 6.86 -6.41 -16.99
CA SER A 431 6.10 -5.62 -16.02
C SER A 431 6.03 -6.28 -14.64
N LEU A 432 6.20 -5.51 -13.58
CA LEU A 432 5.96 -5.95 -12.19
C LEU A 432 4.57 -5.55 -11.66
N ASP A 433 3.72 -5.03 -12.54
CA ASP A 433 2.36 -4.61 -12.24
C ASP A 433 1.32 -5.51 -12.94
N ASP A 434 1.58 -5.88 -14.21
CA ASP A 434 0.61 -6.60 -15.03
C ASP A 434 0.39 -8.05 -14.56
N GLY A 435 -0.81 -8.32 -14.07
CA GLY A 435 -1.19 -9.62 -13.50
C GLY A 435 -0.66 -9.86 -12.09
N ILE A 436 -0.20 -8.82 -11.38
CA ILE A 436 0.21 -8.90 -9.97
C ILE A 436 -0.74 -8.03 -9.14
N THR A 437 -1.34 -8.60 -8.09
CA THR A 437 -2.09 -7.85 -7.08
C THR A 437 -1.41 -8.06 -5.74
N ASN A 438 -1.02 -6.97 -5.07
CA ASN A 438 -0.64 -7.05 -3.66
C ASN A 438 -1.86 -7.51 -2.85
N LEU A 439 -1.68 -8.46 -1.93
CA LEU A 439 -2.73 -8.88 -1.00
C LEU A 439 -2.63 -8.16 0.35
N ASN A 440 -1.60 -7.33 0.55
CA ASN A 440 -1.27 -6.55 1.75
C ASN A 440 -1.05 -7.39 3.04
N ILE A 441 -1.34 -8.70 3.01
CA ILE A 441 -0.92 -9.71 3.98
C ILE A 441 0.61 -9.84 3.95
N SER A 442 1.25 -9.58 5.09
CA SER A 442 2.70 -9.69 5.28
C SER A 442 3.06 -10.49 6.53
N GLY A 443 4.02 -11.41 6.40
CA GLY A 443 4.59 -12.17 7.50
C GLY A 443 6.09 -11.92 7.67
N ALA A 444 6.67 -12.46 8.75
CA ALA A 444 8.07 -12.23 9.15
C ALA A 444 9.15 -12.75 8.18
N SER A 445 8.76 -13.34 7.04
CA SER A 445 9.64 -13.80 5.96
C SER A 445 9.22 -13.33 4.56
N GLY A 446 8.17 -12.50 4.42
CA GLY A 446 7.76 -11.94 3.13
C GLY A 446 6.28 -11.52 3.05
N ALA A 447 5.92 -10.84 1.95
CA ALA A 447 4.57 -10.40 1.64
C ALA A 447 3.89 -11.29 0.60
N LEU A 448 2.55 -11.31 0.59
CA LEU A 448 1.76 -12.13 -0.32
C LEU A 448 1.16 -11.35 -1.49
N PHE A 449 1.19 -11.99 -2.65
CA PHE A 449 0.66 -11.49 -3.91
C PHE A 449 -0.29 -12.50 -4.52
N ARG A 450 -1.39 -12.04 -5.13
CA ARG A 450 -2.09 -12.81 -6.17
C ARG A 450 -1.37 -12.57 -7.49
N VAL A 451 -1.01 -13.65 -8.17
CA VAL A 451 -0.32 -13.60 -9.46
C VAL A 451 -1.17 -14.32 -10.50
N THR A 452 -1.55 -13.62 -11.57
CA THR A 452 -2.19 -14.17 -12.77
C THR A 452 -1.18 -14.15 -13.92
N MET A 453 -0.82 -15.34 -14.40
CA MET A 453 -0.01 -15.53 -15.61
C MET A 453 -0.88 -15.23 -16.84
N LEU A 454 -0.63 -14.10 -17.51
CA LEU A 454 -1.59 -13.46 -18.41
C LEU A 454 -1.93 -14.30 -19.65
N ARG A 455 -0.93 -15.01 -20.20
CA ARG A 455 -1.05 -15.77 -21.47
C ARG A 455 -2.01 -16.96 -21.38
N TYR A 456 -2.20 -17.53 -20.20
CA TYR A 456 -3.04 -18.72 -19.97
C TYR A 456 -3.99 -18.61 -18.76
N GLY A 457 -4.01 -17.48 -18.04
CA GLY A 457 -4.91 -17.24 -16.91
C GLY A 457 -4.68 -18.14 -15.68
N TYR A 458 -3.46 -18.67 -15.49
CA TYR A 458 -3.13 -19.37 -14.24
C TYR A 458 -3.05 -18.34 -13.11
N THR A 459 -3.92 -18.45 -12.11
CA THR A 459 -3.99 -17.53 -10.96
C THR A 459 -3.64 -18.26 -9.67
N PHE A 460 -2.63 -17.77 -8.97
CA PHE A 460 -1.96 -18.43 -7.85
C PHE A 460 -1.39 -17.39 -6.87
N ILE A 461 -0.67 -17.83 -5.82
CA ILE A 461 -0.05 -16.97 -4.80
C ILE A 461 1.45 -16.83 -5.07
N GLY A 462 2.00 -15.64 -4.87
CA GLY A 462 3.44 -15.40 -4.69
C GLY A 462 3.76 -14.96 -3.26
N LYS A 463 4.82 -15.50 -2.66
CA LYS A 463 5.43 -15.01 -1.40
C LYS A 463 6.73 -14.29 -1.77
N GLY A 464 6.73 -12.96 -1.70
CA GLY A 464 7.84 -12.10 -2.09
C GLY A 464 8.67 -11.65 -0.88
N THR A 465 10.00 -11.68 -1.03
CA THR A 465 10.94 -11.62 0.09
C THR A 465 12.15 -10.71 -0.25
N PRO A 466 12.63 -9.89 0.69
CA PRO A 466 13.82 -9.06 0.50
C PRO A 466 15.12 -9.86 0.61
N ALA A 467 16.21 -9.30 0.07
CA ALA A 467 17.51 -9.98 -0.08
C ALA A 467 18.05 -10.71 1.19
N PRO A 468 17.97 -10.16 2.41
CA PRO A 468 18.49 -10.80 3.63
C PRO A 468 17.73 -12.09 4.02
N LEU A 469 16.45 -12.17 3.64
CA LEU A 469 15.53 -13.22 4.07
C LEU A 469 15.43 -14.39 3.07
N ILE A 470 16.07 -14.27 1.89
CA ILE A 470 16.18 -15.34 0.87
C ILE A 470 16.70 -16.66 1.47
N LYS A 471 17.52 -16.60 2.54
CA LYS A 471 18.02 -17.79 3.27
C LYS A 471 16.87 -18.69 3.77
N TYR A 472 15.80 -18.10 4.33
CA TYR A 472 14.64 -18.84 4.85
C TYR A 472 13.74 -19.35 3.73
N LEU A 473 13.48 -18.51 2.71
CA LEU A 473 12.62 -18.87 1.57
C LEU A 473 13.22 -20.04 0.74
N ARG A 474 14.56 -20.10 0.60
CA ARG A 474 15.24 -21.25 -0.05
C ARG A 474 15.13 -22.53 0.76
N HIS A 475 15.11 -22.42 2.09
CA HIS A 475 14.90 -23.55 3.01
C HIS A 475 13.45 -24.04 2.96
N GLU A 476 12.47 -23.13 3.01
CA GLU A 476 11.05 -23.43 2.78
C GLU A 476 10.85 -24.17 1.44
N ALA A 477 11.45 -23.69 0.35
CA ALA A 477 11.42 -24.38 -0.95
C ALA A 477 12.02 -25.80 -0.94
N ALA A 478 12.97 -26.10 -0.04
CA ALA A 478 13.49 -27.46 0.16
C ALA A 478 12.52 -28.34 0.98
N VAL A 479 11.81 -27.75 1.95
CA VAL A 479 10.75 -28.43 2.72
C VAL A 479 9.58 -28.81 1.81
N TYR A 480 9.10 -27.91 0.94
CA TYR A 480 8.06 -28.24 -0.03
C TYR A 480 8.46 -29.39 -0.95
N LYS A 481 9.71 -29.43 -1.45
CA LYS A 481 10.25 -30.55 -2.25
C LYS A 481 10.28 -31.86 -1.46
N ARG A 482 10.62 -31.83 -0.16
CA ARG A 482 10.60 -33.00 0.74
C ARG A 482 9.19 -33.55 0.96
N LEU A 483 8.16 -32.72 0.77
CA LEU A 483 6.75 -33.03 1.00
C LEU A 483 5.92 -33.11 -0.30
N GLN A 484 6.55 -33.35 -1.46
CA GLN A 484 5.89 -33.40 -2.78
C GLN A 484 4.61 -34.26 -2.80
N ASP A 485 4.65 -35.46 -2.19
CA ASP A 485 3.51 -36.39 -2.14
C ASP A 485 2.27 -35.86 -1.39
N MET A 486 2.40 -34.79 -0.60
CA MET A 486 1.32 -34.18 0.18
C MET A 486 0.75 -32.90 -0.45
N GLN A 487 1.42 -32.38 -1.48
CA GLN A 487 1.01 -31.17 -2.19
C GLN A 487 -0.33 -31.38 -2.91
N GLY A 488 -1.12 -30.32 -3.02
CA GLY A 488 -2.46 -30.38 -3.62
C GLY A 488 -3.54 -31.04 -2.75
N THR A 489 -3.18 -31.60 -1.58
CA THR A 489 -4.13 -32.28 -0.67
C THR A 489 -4.22 -31.60 0.70
N SER A 490 -3.08 -31.47 1.40
CA SER A 490 -2.98 -30.84 2.74
C SER A 490 -1.79 -29.90 2.88
N ILE A 491 -1.07 -29.66 1.79
CA ILE A 491 0.00 -28.66 1.64
C ILE A 491 -0.22 -28.01 0.27
N PRO A 492 0.01 -26.69 0.10
CA PRO A 492 -0.06 -26.06 -1.21
C PRO A 492 0.90 -26.70 -2.23
N VAL A 493 0.52 -26.66 -3.52
CA VAL A 493 1.44 -26.95 -4.63
C VAL A 493 2.50 -25.87 -4.71
N PHE A 494 3.77 -26.27 -4.65
CA PHE A 494 4.93 -25.40 -4.91
C PHE A 494 5.15 -25.31 -6.42
N LEU A 495 5.06 -24.08 -6.95
CA LEU A 495 5.14 -23.80 -8.39
C LEU A 495 6.53 -23.32 -8.83
N GLY A 496 7.49 -23.19 -7.91
CA GLY A 496 8.85 -22.72 -8.22
C GLY A 496 9.12 -21.30 -7.71
N THR A 497 10.17 -20.69 -8.23
CA THR A 497 10.73 -19.41 -7.74
C THR A 497 11.25 -18.55 -8.88
N VAL A 498 11.13 -17.23 -8.74
CA VAL A 498 11.78 -16.24 -9.61
C VAL A 498 12.63 -15.29 -8.76
N ASP A 499 13.84 -14.99 -9.25
CA ASP A 499 14.77 -14.00 -8.70
C ASP A 499 14.74 -12.78 -9.64
N LEU A 500 14.57 -11.58 -9.09
CA LEU A 500 14.41 -10.34 -9.85
C LEU A 500 15.76 -9.64 -10.10
N ARG A 501 16.81 -10.04 -9.38
CA ARG A 501 18.14 -9.42 -9.48
C ARG A 501 18.80 -9.64 -10.85
N PRO A 502 18.67 -10.80 -11.53
CA PRO A 502 19.15 -10.97 -12.91
C PRO A 502 18.43 -10.06 -13.93
N MET A 503 17.22 -9.60 -13.61
CA MET A 503 16.43 -8.64 -14.42
C MET A 503 16.81 -7.18 -14.14
N ASN A 504 17.70 -6.95 -13.17
CA ASN A 504 17.91 -5.64 -12.53
C ASN A 504 16.59 -5.00 -12.03
N LYS A 505 15.67 -5.80 -11.46
CA LYS A 505 14.39 -5.31 -10.93
C LYS A 505 14.25 -5.46 -9.41
N ILE A 506 13.48 -4.54 -8.84
CA ILE A 506 13.04 -4.52 -7.45
C ILE A 506 11.52 -4.30 -7.47
N TYR A 507 10.78 -5.01 -6.62
CA TYR A 507 9.40 -4.66 -6.29
C TYR A 507 9.40 -3.86 -4.99
N TYR A 508 9.03 -2.58 -5.07
CA TYR A 508 8.88 -1.67 -3.93
C TYR A 508 7.55 -1.98 -3.24
N TYR A 509 7.58 -2.77 -2.17
CA TYR A 509 6.37 -3.22 -1.46
C TYR A 509 5.83 -2.15 -0.51
N ASP A 510 6.72 -1.64 0.33
CA ASP A 510 6.49 -0.67 1.40
C ASP A 510 7.82 0.07 1.65
N HIS A 511 7.85 1.06 2.54
CA HIS A 511 9.05 1.85 2.83
C HIS A 511 10.26 0.97 3.19
N ARG A 512 11.31 1.04 2.36
CA ARG A 512 12.53 0.21 2.41
C ARG A 512 12.32 -1.31 2.25
N VAL A 513 11.12 -1.80 1.97
CA VAL A 513 10.83 -3.23 1.74
C VAL A 513 11.05 -3.59 0.26
N TYR A 514 12.32 -3.77 -0.10
CA TYR A 514 12.77 -4.12 -1.45
C TYR A 514 12.63 -5.63 -1.72
N ILE A 515 11.51 -6.05 -2.31
CA ILE A 515 11.31 -7.45 -2.71
C ILE A 515 12.10 -7.74 -3.98
N VAL A 516 12.94 -8.78 -3.93
CA VAL A 516 13.86 -9.15 -5.04
C VAL A 516 13.82 -10.64 -5.38
N HIS A 517 13.03 -11.43 -4.67
CA HIS A 517 12.88 -12.87 -4.91
C HIS A 517 11.47 -13.31 -4.48
N VAL A 518 10.83 -14.17 -5.27
CA VAL A 518 9.44 -14.62 -5.04
C VAL A 518 9.34 -16.14 -5.20
N THR A 519 8.64 -16.80 -4.27
CA THR A 519 8.20 -18.20 -4.40
C THR A 519 6.74 -18.25 -4.79
N PHE A 520 6.36 -19.17 -5.67
CA PHE A 520 4.99 -19.34 -6.12
C PHE A 520 4.33 -20.59 -5.54
N PHE A 521 3.08 -20.45 -5.12
CA PHE A 521 2.27 -21.49 -4.49
C PHE A 521 0.84 -21.47 -5.03
N SER A 522 0.16 -22.62 -5.07
CA SER A 522 -1.31 -22.65 -5.15
C SER A 522 -1.96 -21.93 -3.96
N TRP A 523 -3.17 -21.39 -4.13
CA TRP A 523 -3.90 -20.76 -3.03
C TRP A 523 -4.30 -21.76 -1.92
N GLY A 524 -3.75 -21.57 -0.71
CA GLY A 524 -3.93 -22.49 0.42
C GLY A 524 -5.33 -22.53 1.01
N GLY A 525 -6.18 -21.53 0.77
CA GLY A 525 -7.54 -21.45 1.30
C GLY A 525 -7.80 -20.18 2.11
N ARG A 526 -8.80 -20.22 3.00
CA ARG A 526 -9.16 -19.14 3.90
C ARG A 526 -8.66 -19.41 5.32
N THR A 527 -8.42 -18.36 6.12
CA THR A 527 -8.09 -18.48 7.54
C THR A 527 -9.24 -19.10 8.33
N LEU A 528 -8.94 -19.88 9.37
CA LEU A 528 -9.94 -20.55 10.20
C LEU A 528 -10.91 -19.58 10.89
N SER A 529 -10.45 -18.38 11.23
CA SER A 529 -11.27 -17.30 11.82
C SER A 529 -12.32 -16.74 10.86
N SER A 530 -12.17 -16.90 9.54
CA SER A 530 -13.14 -16.45 8.53
C SER A 530 -14.24 -17.48 8.21
N LEU A 531 -14.35 -18.53 9.03
CA LEU A 531 -15.33 -19.61 8.86
C LEU A 531 -16.48 -19.46 9.85
N GLU A 532 -17.61 -18.95 9.38
CA GLU A 532 -18.88 -18.96 10.11
C GLU A 532 -19.32 -20.42 10.36
N LEU A 533 -19.07 -20.93 11.56
CA LEU A 533 -19.32 -22.33 11.92
C LEU A 533 -20.09 -22.41 13.26
N PRO A 534 -21.44 -22.25 13.25
CA PRO A 534 -22.27 -22.27 14.47
C PRO A 534 -22.28 -23.57 15.28
N GLY A 535 -21.58 -24.61 14.83
CA GLY A 535 -21.38 -25.89 15.54
C GLY A 535 -19.90 -26.28 15.71
N GLY A 536 -18.97 -25.34 15.50
CA GLY A 536 -17.54 -25.60 15.47
C GLY A 536 -17.07 -26.35 14.22
N LEU A 537 -15.78 -26.72 14.21
CA LEU A 537 -15.16 -27.41 13.08
C LEU A 537 -15.45 -28.92 13.11
N ASP A 538 -15.84 -29.50 11.97
CA ASP A 538 -16.07 -30.95 11.84
C ASP A 538 -14.86 -31.74 12.35
N LYS A 539 -15.11 -32.68 13.27
CA LYS A 539 -14.10 -33.61 13.79
C LYS A 539 -13.29 -34.29 12.68
N ARG A 540 -13.89 -34.56 11.51
CA ARG A 540 -13.20 -35.13 10.34
C ARG A 540 -12.11 -34.21 9.76
N LEU A 541 -12.29 -32.89 9.83
CA LEU A 541 -11.26 -31.90 9.46
C LEU A 541 -10.13 -31.90 10.49
N THR A 542 -10.46 -31.96 11.79
CA THR A 542 -9.47 -32.06 12.87
C THR A 542 -8.65 -33.34 12.82
N ASP A 543 -9.31 -34.50 12.66
CA ASP A 543 -8.64 -35.79 12.47
C ASP A 543 -7.81 -35.80 11.17
N GLY A 544 -8.31 -35.18 10.09
CA GLY A 544 -7.59 -35.02 8.83
C GLY A 544 -6.34 -34.15 8.93
N ALA A 545 -6.39 -33.03 9.66
CA ALA A 545 -5.24 -32.18 9.93
C ALA A 545 -4.19 -32.92 10.81
N CYS A 546 -4.65 -33.63 11.84
CA CYS A 546 -3.80 -34.47 12.67
C CYS A 546 -3.18 -35.66 11.89
N GLN A 547 -3.80 -36.13 10.80
CA GLN A 547 -3.21 -37.12 9.89
C GLN A 547 -2.17 -36.49 8.97
N ALA A 548 -2.44 -35.29 8.42
CA ALA A 548 -1.49 -34.55 7.59
C ALA A 548 -0.19 -34.23 8.36
N ILE A 549 -0.29 -33.77 9.60
CA ILE A 549 0.89 -33.48 10.45
C ILE A 549 1.72 -34.75 10.71
N ARG A 550 1.08 -35.89 11.03
CA ARG A 550 1.80 -37.16 11.18
C ARG A 550 2.43 -37.67 9.87
N ALA A 551 1.83 -37.37 8.72
CA ALA A 551 2.41 -37.68 7.41
C ALA A 551 3.65 -36.81 7.12
N MET A 552 3.59 -35.51 7.45
CA MET A 552 4.74 -34.60 7.40
C MET A 552 5.88 -35.08 8.31
N HIS A 553 5.56 -35.51 9.54
CA HIS A 553 6.51 -36.10 10.48
C HIS A 553 7.15 -37.38 9.95
N SER A 554 6.38 -38.27 9.30
CA SER A 554 6.92 -39.52 8.72
C SER A 554 7.80 -39.27 7.48
N LYS A 555 7.65 -38.13 6.81
CA LYS A 555 8.59 -37.60 5.80
C LYS A 555 9.81 -36.90 6.41
N GLY A 556 9.95 -36.88 7.74
CA GLY A 556 11.09 -36.25 8.42
C GLY A 556 11.08 -34.72 8.33
N VAL A 557 9.89 -34.11 8.40
CA VAL A 557 9.74 -32.65 8.57
C VAL A 557 8.99 -32.38 9.87
N ILE A 558 9.47 -31.44 10.66
CA ILE A 558 8.79 -30.84 11.83
C ILE A 558 8.54 -29.37 11.47
N HIS A 559 7.41 -28.77 11.82
CA HIS A 559 7.06 -27.42 11.38
C HIS A 559 7.60 -26.30 12.29
N ASN A 560 7.65 -26.56 13.60
CA ASN A 560 8.04 -25.64 14.68
C ASN A 560 7.18 -24.35 14.79
N ASP A 561 6.10 -24.19 14.02
CA ASP A 561 5.27 -22.97 13.98
C ASP A 561 3.80 -23.29 13.67
N ILE A 562 3.23 -24.30 14.34
CA ILE A 562 1.81 -24.67 14.20
C ILE A 562 0.93 -23.71 15.04
N ARG A 563 0.15 -22.87 14.36
CA ARG A 563 -0.75 -21.82 14.92
C ARG A 563 -1.88 -21.51 13.93
N ASP A 564 -2.99 -20.91 14.40
CA ASP A 564 -4.18 -20.61 13.58
C ASP A 564 -3.88 -19.96 12.21
N PRO A 565 -2.98 -18.96 12.07
CA PRO A 565 -2.68 -18.34 10.78
C PRO A 565 -2.05 -19.29 9.76
N ASN A 566 -1.33 -20.32 10.23
CA ASN A 566 -0.59 -21.27 9.40
C ASN A 566 -1.44 -22.50 9.01
N MET A 567 -2.73 -22.50 9.38
CA MET A 567 -3.70 -23.55 9.08
C MET A 567 -4.89 -22.96 8.33
N LEU A 568 -5.00 -23.24 7.02
CA LEU A 568 -6.05 -22.68 6.15
C LEU A 568 -7.06 -23.75 5.75
N TYR A 569 -8.35 -23.40 5.66
CA TYR A 569 -9.37 -24.29 5.07
C TYR A 569 -9.48 -24.05 3.55
N ASN A 570 -9.18 -25.08 2.76
CA ASN A 570 -9.31 -25.04 1.31
C ASN A 570 -10.68 -25.60 0.87
N PRO A 571 -11.51 -24.83 0.15
CA PRO A 571 -12.84 -25.28 -0.27
C PRO A 571 -12.81 -26.31 -1.42
N ASP A 572 -11.77 -26.32 -2.26
CA ASP A 572 -11.65 -27.23 -3.42
C ASP A 572 -11.38 -28.68 -2.99
N THR A 573 -10.54 -28.84 -1.97
CA THR A 573 -10.15 -30.14 -1.39
C THR A 573 -11.01 -30.52 -0.17
N LYS A 574 -11.72 -29.55 0.43
CA LYS A 574 -12.46 -29.67 1.69
C LYS A 574 -11.58 -30.20 2.84
N ARG A 575 -10.35 -29.67 2.92
CA ARG A 575 -9.32 -30.06 3.91
C ARG A 575 -8.61 -28.85 4.47
N ILE A 576 -7.98 -29.05 5.62
CA ILE A 576 -6.99 -28.10 6.14
C ILE A 576 -5.69 -28.24 5.34
N MET A 577 -5.12 -27.10 4.98
CA MET A 577 -3.78 -26.95 4.42
C MET A 577 -2.85 -26.30 5.43
N ILE A 578 -1.61 -26.80 5.46
CA ILE A 578 -0.54 -26.34 6.34
C ILE A 578 0.41 -25.47 5.51
N ILE A 579 0.76 -24.28 6.00
CA ILE A 579 1.56 -23.27 5.29
C ILE A 579 2.66 -22.64 6.17
N ASP A 580 3.55 -21.88 5.53
CA ASP A 580 4.66 -21.12 6.14
C ASP A 580 5.73 -22.00 6.83
N PHE A 581 6.51 -22.70 6.00
CA PHE A 581 7.52 -23.66 6.45
C PHE A 581 8.90 -23.02 6.71
N ASP A 582 8.96 -21.70 6.95
CA ASP A 582 10.22 -20.96 7.10
C ASP A 582 11.04 -21.38 8.35
N ARG A 583 10.33 -21.81 9.41
CA ARG A 583 10.84 -22.35 10.67
C ARG A 583 10.96 -23.88 10.71
N ALA A 584 10.49 -24.58 9.67
CA ALA A 584 10.44 -26.03 9.66
C ALA A 584 11.85 -26.66 9.79
N SER A 585 11.95 -27.84 10.39
CA SER A 585 13.19 -28.60 10.48
C SER A 585 13.10 -29.87 9.65
N ILE A 586 14.00 -30.01 8.67
CA ILE A 586 14.20 -31.28 7.97
C ILE A 586 15.09 -32.16 8.84
N VAL A 587 14.53 -33.26 9.34
CA VAL A 587 15.21 -34.27 10.14
C VAL A 587 15.53 -35.45 9.23
N GLU A 588 16.81 -35.84 9.17
CA GLU A 588 17.19 -37.09 8.51
C GLU A 588 16.56 -38.28 9.24
N ALA A 589 15.88 -39.15 8.49
CA ALA A 589 15.42 -40.42 9.04
C ALA A 589 16.66 -41.24 9.48
N PRO A 590 16.70 -41.79 10.71
CA PRO A 590 17.87 -42.51 11.19
C PRO A 590 18.28 -43.63 10.22
N ARG A 591 19.49 -43.54 9.66
CA ARG A 591 20.11 -44.67 8.96
C ARG A 591 20.20 -45.82 9.97
N ARG A 592 19.68 -46.99 9.63
CA ARG A 592 19.73 -48.20 10.47
C ARG A 592 21.14 -48.79 10.54
N SER A 593 22.09 -48.09 11.15
CA SER A 593 23.32 -48.68 11.66
C SER A 593 22.95 -49.66 12.78
N ARG A 594 23.06 -50.96 12.51
CA ARG A 594 23.05 -51.97 13.59
C ARG A 594 24.25 -51.69 14.50
N THR A 595 24.05 -51.88 15.80
CA THR A 595 25.02 -51.70 16.91
C THR A 595 25.68 -50.32 17.04
N GLN A 596 25.35 -49.56 18.11
CA GLN A 596 26.29 -49.13 19.17
C GLN A 596 25.54 -48.45 20.36
N PRO A 597 26.18 -48.07 21.49
CA PRO A 597 25.55 -48.15 22.83
C PRO A 597 24.89 -46.87 23.39
N ASP A 598 24.33 -47.01 24.59
CA ASP A 598 23.15 -46.31 25.12
C ASP A 598 23.31 -44.82 25.53
N ASN A 599 24.44 -44.18 25.18
CA ASN A 599 24.70 -42.75 25.44
C ASN A 599 24.74 -41.89 24.16
N ASP A 600 24.19 -42.42 23.06
CA ASP A 600 24.25 -41.83 21.71
C ASP A 600 23.41 -40.53 21.58
N PRO A 601 23.96 -39.42 21.02
CA PRO A 601 23.16 -38.26 20.61
C PRO A 601 22.02 -38.58 19.62
N MET A 602 22.03 -39.70 18.90
CA MET A 602 20.86 -40.19 18.15
C MET A 602 19.63 -40.39 19.05
N LYS A 603 19.80 -40.98 20.25
CA LYS A 603 18.68 -41.24 21.18
C LYS A 603 18.02 -39.91 21.58
N LYS A 604 18.83 -38.94 22.01
CA LYS A 604 18.38 -37.56 22.33
C LYS A 604 17.73 -36.84 21.14
N ARG A 605 18.19 -37.06 19.91
CA ARG A 605 17.54 -36.52 18.69
C ARG A 605 16.18 -37.17 18.44
N GLN A 606 16.08 -38.49 18.60
CA GLN A 606 14.86 -39.25 18.35
C GLN A 606 13.79 -39.00 19.43
N ASP A 607 14.20 -38.87 20.70
CA ASP A 607 13.33 -38.40 21.79
C ASP A 607 12.80 -36.99 21.48
N ARG A 608 13.69 -36.03 21.14
CA ARG A 608 13.28 -34.66 20.79
C ARG A 608 12.31 -34.63 19.62
N MET A 609 12.54 -35.45 18.58
CA MET A 609 11.60 -35.61 17.46
C MET A 609 10.24 -36.11 17.96
N TYR A 610 10.20 -37.17 18.78
CA TYR A 610 8.95 -37.70 19.33
C TYR A 610 8.18 -36.69 20.18
N TRP A 611 8.86 -35.90 21.01
CA TRP A 611 8.25 -34.82 21.79
C TRP A 611 7.68 -33.71 20.90
N SER A 612 8.46 -33.19 19.93
CA SER A 612 7.99 -32.18 18.98
C SER A 612 6.82 -32.68 18.12
N CYS A 613 6.86 -33.93 17.65
CA CYS A 613 5.78 -34.52 16.86
C CYS A 613 4.46 -34.63 17.66
N ASN A 614 4.53 -35.03 18.93
CA ASN A 614 3.35 -35.03 19.79
C ASN A 614 2.85 -33.60 20.08
N ALA A 615 3.76 -32.64 20.34
CA ALA A 615 3.40 -31.25 20.61
C ALA A 615 2.60 -30.62 19.46
N GLU A 616 3.05 -30.76 18.20
CA GLU A 616 2.35 -30.23 17.03
C GLU A 616 0.95 -30.86 16.85
N VAL A 617 0.82 -32.17 17.07
CA VAL A 617 -0.48 -32.87 16.97
C VAL A 617 -1.45 -32.42 18.07
N GLN A 618 -0.99 -32.12 19.29
CA GLN A 618 -1.86 -31.59 20.33
C GLN A 618 -2.19 -30.10 20.11
N ALA A 619 -1.23 -29.30 19.62
CA ALA A 619 -1.46 -27.91 19.23
C ALA A 619 -2.56 -27.80 18.17
N THR A 620 -2.51 -28.60 17.11
CA THR A 620 -3.57 -28.64 16.09
C THR A 620 -4.94 -29.04 16.65
N LYS A 621 -5.04 -29.99 17.59
CA LYS A 621 -6.33 -30.28 18.22
C LYS A 621 -6.85 -29.08 19.00
N TYR A 622 -5.99 -28.41 19.77
CA TYR A 622 -6.34 -27.24 20.56
C TYR A 622 -6.85 -26.10 19.65
N ILE A 623 -6.07 -25.73 18.64
CA ILE A 623 -6.40 -24.75 17.60
C ILE A 623 -7.77 -25.06 16.98
N LEU A 624 -7.95 -26.26 16.43
CA LEU A 624 -9.17 -26.61 15.71
C LEU A 624 -10.39 -26.81 16.64
N SER A 625 -10.18 -26.98 17.95
CA SER A 625 -11.25 -26.97 18.95
C SER A 625 -11.66 -25.56 19.41
N SER A 626 -10.74 -24.59 19.44
CA SER A 626 -11.02 -23.23 19.92
C SER A 626 -11.79 -22.38 18.90
N VAL A 627 -11.69 -22.70 17.61
CA VAL A 627 -12.40 -22.02 16.50
C VAL A 627 -13.92 -22.03 16.69
N GLY A 628 -14.48 -23.07 17.33
CA GLY A 628 -15.92 -23.17 17.61
C GLY A 628 -16.37 -22.59 18.95
N GLY A 629 -15.47 -21.99 19.74
CA GLY A 629 -15.73 -21.58 21.12
C GLY A 629 -15.63 -20.08 21.40
N ARG A 630 -15.45 -19.24 20.37
CA ARG A 630 -15.41 -17.78 20.54
C ARG A 630 -16.84 -17.24 20.59
N PRO A 631 -17.26 -16.53 21.66
CA PRO A 631 -18.53 -15.80 21.63
C PRO A 631 -18.47 -14.68 20.59
N VAL A 632 -19.64 -14.29 20.09
CA VAL A 632 -19.80 -13.03 19.36
C VAL A 632 -20.05 -11.95 20.41
N GLU A 633 -19.22 -10.92 20.42
CA GLU A 633 -19.47 -9.63 21.09
C GLU A 633 -19.88 -8.58 20.03
#